data_AF-A0A7K1ZQE0-F1
#
_entry.id   AF-A0A7K1ZQE0-F1
#
_cell.length_a   1.000
_cell.length_b   1.000
_cell.length_c   1.000
_cell.angle_alpha   90.00
_cell.angle_beta   90.00
_cell.angle_gamma   90.00
#
_symmetry.space_group_name_H-M   'P 1'
#
loop_
_entity.id
_entity.type
_entity.pdbx_description
1 polymer ?
#
loop_
_entity_poly.entity_id
_entity_poly.type
_entity_poly.pdbx_seq_one_letter_code
_entity_poly.pdbx_strand_id
1 'polypeptide(L)'
;MTHNSRDRSTDEFSIVALGPVPDNAGAKAAFGYLGSKLRLSRQILSYLPPHNCWVELCCGSAALTMAKERAFIEVINDLDGDVVNVFRQLRDRGEELVRAIELTPYSREEFSASRADASEIHDLERARRFLVRAMMTVNGVLGGGRGGFSLSNLYVRG
;
A
#
# COMPACT_ATOMS: atom_id res chain seq x y z
N MET A 1 -1.58 -61.18 10.72
CA MET A 1 -2.81 -60.78 10.00
C MET A 1 -3.65 -60.01 11.01
N THR A 2 -3.95 -58.72 10.90
CA THR A 2 -4.07 -57.83 9.73
C THR A 2 -3.65 -56.41 10.10
N HIS A 3 -2.94 -55.76 9.17
CA HIS A 3 -2.86 -54.30 9.05
C HIS A 3 -4.27 -53.74 8.93
N ASN A 4 -4.60 -52.67 9.67
CA ASN A 4 -5.73 -51.81 9.32
C ASN A 4 -5.15 -50.46 8.86
N SER A 5 -4.85 -50.41 7.57
CA SER A 5 -4.57 -49.19 6.82
C SER A 5 -5.84 -48.34 6.82
N ARG A 6 -5.86 -47.26 7.62
CA ARG A 6 -6.81 -46.18 7.40
C ARG A 6 -6.42 -45.50 6.09
N ASP A 7 -7.16 -45.88 5.07
CA ASP A 7 -7.34 -45.19 3.82
C ASP A 7 -7.46 -43.68 4.09
N ARG A 8 -6.39 -42.94 3.80
CA ARG A 8 -6.46 -41.49 3.62
C ARG A 8 -6.95 -41.30 2.19
N SER A 9 -8.24 -41.55 1.99
CA SER A 9 -8.94 -41.10 0.81
C SER A 9 -8.75 -39.60 0.76
N THR A 10 -8.13 -39.16 -0.32
CA THR A 10 -7.96 -37.78 -0.72
C THR A 10 -9.31 -37.08 -0.61
N ASP A 11 -9.51 -36.29 0.46
CA ASP A 11 -10.43 -35.17 0.41
C ASP A 11 -9.89 -34.28 -0.70
N GLU A 12 -10.47 -34.44 -1.88
CA GLU A 12 -10.37 -33.49 -2.96
C GLU A 12 -10.65 -32.12 -2.34
N PHE A 13 -9.62 -31.28 -2.32
CA PHE A 13 -9.81 -29.84 -2.23
C PHE A 13 -10.69 -29.46 -3.42
N SER A 14 -12.00 -29.58 -3.24
CA SER A 14 -12.97 -29.00 -4.14
C SER A 14 -12.57 -27.53 -4.23
N ILE A 15 -12.07 -27.13 -5.41
CA ILE A 15 -11.97 -25.73 -5.78
C ILE A 15 -13.37 -25.17 -5.53
N VAL A 16 -13.54 -24.52 -4.38
CA VAL A 16 -14.73 -23.74 -4.08
C VAL A 16 -14.81 -22.80 -5.25
N ALA A 17 -15.86 -22.95 -6.06
CA ALA A 17 -16.07 -22.14 -7.24
C ALA A 17 -15.78 -20.69 -6.87
N LEU A 18 -14.72 -20.14 -7.46
CA LEU A 18 -14.31 -18.77 -7.19
C LEU A 18 -15.55 -17.92 -7.46
N GLY A 19 -16.07 -17.30 -6.40
CA GLY A 19 -17.18 -16.37 -6.54
C GLY A 19 -16.82 -15.30 -7.58
N PRO A 20 -17.81 -14.59 -8.14
CA PRO A 20 -17.54 -13.55 -9.11
C PRO A 20 -16.46 -12.61 -8.59
N VAL A 21 -15.41 -12.42 -9.41
CA VAL A 21 -14.30 -11.53 -9.08
C VAL A 21 -14.89 -10.14 -8.81
N PRO A 22 -14.66 -9.54 -7.63
CA PRO A 22 -15.18 -8.22 -7.32
C PRO A 22 -14.81 -7.25 -8.44
N ASP A 23 -15.80 -6.50 -8.94
CA ASP A 23 -15.56 -5.48 -9.94
C ASP A 23 -14.93 -4.26 -9.27
N ASN A 24 -13.60 -4.25 -9.25
CA ASN A 24 -12.78 -3.20 -8.65
C ASN A 24 -12.24 -2.22 -9.70
N ALA A 25 -12.95 -2.05 -10.83
CA ALA A 25 -12.59 -1.12 -11.89
C ALA A 25 -12.66 0.33 -11.39
N GLY A 26 -11.63 0.77 -10.66
CA GLY A 26 -11.56 2.09 -10.03
C GLY A 26 -10.87 2.13 -8.67
N ALA A 27 -10.49 0.97 -8.11
CA ALA A 27 -9.77 0.92 -6.84
C ALA A 27 -8.45 1.73 -6.93
N LYS A 28 -8.19 2.52 -5.90
CA LYS A 28 -6.96 3.31 -5.76
C LYS A 28 -6.26 2.88 -4.47
N ALA A 29 -4.93 2.83 -4.51
CA ALA A 29 -4.15 2.74 -3.27
C ALA A 29 -4.24 4.07 -2.50
N ALA A 30 -3.95 4.04 -1.20
CA ALA A 30 -3.98 5.24 -0.37
C ALA A 30 -2.96 6.30 -0.85
N PHE A 31 -1.83 5.85 -1.38
CA PHE A 31 -0.79 6.71 -1.95
C PHE A 31 0.09 5.94 -2.96
N GLY A 32 0.86 6.68 -3.76
CA GLY A 32 1.86 6.11 -4.67
C GLY A 32 3.01 5.48 -3.90
N TYR A 33 3.25 4.19 -4.10
CA TYR A 33 4.26 3.44 -3.36
C TYR A 33 4.86 2.31 -4.19
N LEU A 34 6.17 2.11 -4.06
CA LEU A 34 6.87 1.01 -4.72
C LEU A 34 6.33 -0.33 -4.20
N GLY A 35 6.14 -1.29 -5.10
CA GLY A 35 5.63 -2.61 -4.73
C GLY A 35 4.13 -2.62 -4.40
N SER A 36 3.40 -1.55 -4.70
CA SER A 36 1.93 -1.53 -4.63
C SER A 36 1.35 -2.68 -5.45
N LYS A 37 0.52 -3.50 -4.79
CA LYS A 37 -0.15 -4.65 -5.42
C LYS A 37 -1.43 -4.24 -6.16
N LEU A 38 -1.66 -2.95 -6.40
CA LEU A 38 -2.89 -2.44 -6.99
C LEU A 38 -3.24 -3.12 -8.32
N ARG A 39 -2.26 -3.29 -9.21
CA ARG A 39 -2.45 -3.96 -10.52
C ARG A 39 -2.80 -5.45 -10.38
N LEU A 40 -2.32 -6.09 -9.32
CA LEU A 40 -2.58 -7.51 -9.04
C LEU A 40 -3.78 -7.73 -8.12
N SER A 41 -4.36 -6.66 -7.57
CA SER A 41 -5.39 -6.75 -6.52
C SER A 41 -6.57 -7.60 -6.96
N ARG A 42 -7.11 -7.35 -8.16
CA ARG A 42 -8.22 -8.12 -8.72
C ARG A 42 -7.93 -9.62 -8.78
N GLN A 43 -6.74 -10.00 -9.25
CA GLN A 43 -6.33 -11.39 -9.34
C GLN A 43 -6.14 -12.01 -7.95
N ILE A 44 -5.43 -11.34 -7.05
CA ILE A 44 -5.19 -11.84 -5.68
C ILE A 44 -6.52 -12.05 -4.94
N LEU A 45 -7.41 -11.05 -5.00
CA LEU A 45 -8.69 -11.08 -4.30
C LEU A 45 -9.64 -12.14 -4.87
N SER A 46 -9.52 -12.49 -6.15
CA SER A 46 -10.32 -13.58 -6.74
C SER A 46 -10.03 -14.96 -6.15
N TYR A 47 -8.86 -15.15 -5.53
CA TYR A 47 -8.48 -16.41 -4.89
C TYR A 47 -8.87 -16.49 -3.41
N LEU A 48 -9.37 -15.40 -2.83
CA LEU A 48 -9.70 -15.38 -1.41
C LEU A 48 -11.14 -15.86 -1.19
N PRO A 49 -11.38 -16.69 -0.16
CA PRO A 49 -12.74 -17.05 0.22
C PRO A 49 -13.47 -15.83 0.83
N PRO A 50 -14.81 -15.90 0.93
CA PRO A 50 -15.58 -14.96 1.75
C PRO A 50 -15.00 -14.90 3.17
N HIS A 51 -14.84 -13.68 3.69
CA HIS A 51 -14.21 -13.45 4.99
C HIS A 51 -14.87 -12.28 5.70
N ASN A 52 -14.88 -12.34 7.03
CA ASN A 52 -15.31 -11.23 7.90
C ASN A 52 -14.13 -10.53 8.58
N CYS A 53 -12.92 -11.08 8.48
CA CYS A 53 -11.70 -10.54 9.04
C CYS A 53 -10.63 -10.47 7.96
N TRP A 54 -10.01 -9.31 7.83
CA TRP A 54 -8.91 -9.03 6.92
C TRP A 54 -7.67 -8.60 7.70
N VAL A 55 -6.54 -9.22 7.40
CA VAL A 55 -5.25 -8.88 8.01
C VAL A 55 -4.20 -8.72 6.90
N GLU A 56 -3.70 -7.50 6.72
CA GLU A 56 -2.62 -7.19 5.78
C GLU A 56 -1.35 -6.80 6.55
N LEU A 57 -0.45 -7.76 6.75
CA LEU A 57 0.74 -7.59 7.61
C LEU A 57 1.81 -6.63 7.06
N CYS A 58 1.89 -6.52 5.73
CA CYS A 58 2.81 -5.65 5.00
C CYS A 58 2.00 -4.82 4.00
N CYS A 59 1.23 -3.87 4.52
CA CYS A 59 0.22 -3.17 3.74
C CYS A 59 0.82 -2.21 2.70
N GLY A 60 2.00 -1.62 2.95
CA GLY A 60 2.53 -0.54 2.12
C GLY A 60 1.46 0.54 1.92
N SER A 61 1.05 0.79 0.68
CA SER A 61 -0.04 1.73 0.34
C SER A 61 -1.46 1.20 0.58
N ALA A 62 -1.61 0.06 1.26
CA ALA A 62 -2.86 -0.64 1.54
C ALA A 62 -3.67 -0.97 0.28
N ALA A 63 -3.00 -1.20 -0.85
CA ALA A 63 -3.65 -1.37 -2.14
C ALA A 63 -4.64 -2.54 -2.19
N LEU A 64 -4.38 -3.64 -1.46
CA LEU A 64 -5.33 -4.76 -1.37
C LEU A 64 -6.50 -4.41 -0.46
N THR A 65 -6.24 -3.85 0.73
CA THR A 65 -7.29 -3.37 1.64
C THR A 65 -8.23 -2.37 0.97
N MET A 66 -7.72 -1.44 0.16
CA MET A 66 -8.55 -0.46 -0.55
C MET A 66 -9.32 -1.05 -1.73
N ALA A 67 -8.84 -2.16 -2.29
CA ALA A 67 -9.49 -2.81 -3.42
C ALA A 67 -10.56 -3.81 -2.98
N LYS A 68 -10.36 -4.56 -1.89
CA LYS A 68 -11.32 -5.59 -1.48
C LYS A 68 -12.67 -5.00 -1.05
N GLU A 69 -13.69 -5.85 -1.07
CA GLU A 69 -14.93 -5.55 -0.35
C GLU A 69 -14.62 -5.37 1.15
N ARG A 70 -15.34 -4.46 1.80
CA ARG A 70 -15.14 -4.16 3.22
C ARG A 70 -15.43 -5.39 4.07
N ALA A 71 -14.53 -5.70 5.00
CA ALA A 71 -14.72 -6.78 5.98
C ALA A 71 -15.19 -6.18 7.31
N PHE A 72 -15.78 -7.00 8.18
CA PHE A 72 -16.22 -6.54 9.51
C PHE A 72 -15.04 -6.11 10.38
N ILE A 73 -13.93 -6.85 10.32
CA ILE A 73 -12.66 -6.53 10.98
C ILE A 73 -11.60 -6.33 9.91
N GLU A 74 -10.87 -5.22 9.98
CA GLU A 74 -9.76 -4.90 9.08
C GLU A 74 -8.56 -4.47 9.90
N VAL A 75 -7.46 -5.20 9.78
CA VAL A 75 -6.18 -4.92 10.42
C VAL A 75 -5.14 -4.74 9.32
N ILE A 76 -4.53 -3.56 9.28
CA ILE A 76 -3.37 -3.29 8.43
C ILE A 76 -2.16 -3.00 9.30
N ASN A 77 -1.01 -3.49 8.88
CA ASN A 77 0.26 -3.29 9.55
C ASN A 77 1.37 -3.07 8.51
N ASP A 78 2.43 -2.38 8.94
CA ASP A 78 3.69 -2.33 8.22
C ASP A 78 4.85 -2.25 9.20
N LEU A 79 6.02 -2.75 8.81
CA LEU A 79 7.24 -2.60 9.60
C LEU A 79 7.83 -1.19 9.44
N ASP A 80 7.58 -0.54 8.31
CA ASP A 80 8.06 0.81 8.04
C ASP A 80 7.26 1.84 8.86
N GLY A 81 7.94 2.45 9.84
CA GLY A 81 7.35 3.47 10.70
C GLY A 81 6.86 4.71 9.97
N ASP A 82 7.41 5.02 8.78
CA ASP A 82 6.92 6.13 7.97
C ASP A 82 5.59 5.79 7.28
N VAL A 83 5.40 4.54 6.83
CA VAL A 83 4.10 4.06 6.32
C VAL A 83 3.03 4.16 7.41
N VAL A 84 3.34 3.66 8.61
CA VAL A 84 2.44 3.75 9.76
C VAL A 84 2.14 5.21 10.12
N ASN A 85 3.15 6.09 10.04
CA ASN A 85 2.97 7.51 10.27
C ASN A 85 2.02 8.16 9.26
N VAL A 86 2.11 7.84 7.96
CA VAL A 86 1.18 8.36 6.94
C VAL A 86 -0.26 8.00 7.29
N PHE A 87 -0.55 6.73 7.61
CA PHE A 87 -1.92 6.33 7.98
C PHE A 87 -2.39 6.99 9.28
N ARG A 88 -1.50 7.19 10.26
CA ARG A 88 -1.82 7.94 11.48
C ARG A 88 -2.20 9.38 11.16
N GLN A 89 -1.44 10.07 10.32
CA GLN A 89 -1.74 11.44 9.91
C GLN A 89 -3.00 11.53 9.04
N LEU A 90 -3.28 10.57 8.17
CA LEU A 90 -4.54 10.51 7.43
C LEU A 90 -5.74 10.39 8.36
N ARG A 91 -5.63 9.61 9.45
CA ARG A 91 -6.68 9.46 10.46
C ARG A 91 -6.88 10.73 11.29
N ASP A 92 -5.78 11.31 11.78
CA ASP A 92 -5.85 12.35 12.82
C ASP A 92 -5.84 13.78 12.24
N ARG A 93 -5.19 13.99 11.09
CA ARG A 93 -4.92 15.31 10.48
C ARG A 93 -4.98 15.26 8.94
N GLY A 94 -5.91 14.47 8.39
CA GLY A 94 -5.95 14.16 6.96
C GLY A 94 -6.05 15.38 6.05
N GLU A 95 -6.90 16.36 6.39
CA GLU A 95 -7.06 17.60 5.62
C GLU A 95 -5.76 18.41 5.55
N GLU A 96 -5.05 18.51 6.68
CA GLU A 96 -3.79 19.23 6.75
C GLU A 96 -2.68 18.55 5.95
N LEU A 97 -2.62 17.21 6.00
CA LEU A 97 -1.68 16.44 5.21
C LEU A 97 -1.96 16.59 3.71
N VAL A 98 -3.21 16.45 3.28
CA VAL A 98 -3.62 16.63 1.88
C VAL A 98 -3.25 18.02 1.40
N ARG A 99 -3.61 19.06 2.16
CA ARG A 99 -3.25 20.45 1.83
C ARG A 99 -1.74 20.65 1.71
N ALA A 100 -0.96 20.09 2.63
CA ALA A 100 0.50 20.18 2.58
C ALA A 100 1.08 19.52 1.32
N ILE A 101 0.53 18.38 0.90
CA ILE A 101 0.94 17.67 -0.32
C ILE A 101 0.53 18.47 -1.57
N GLU A 102 -0.70 18.96 -1.65
CA GLU A 102 -1.21 19.73 -2.79
C GLU A 102 -0.40 21.01 -3.03
N LEU A 103 0.07 21.64 -1.95
CA LEU A 103 0.92 22.83 -2.01
C LEU A 103 2.41 22.52 -2.16
N THR A 104 2.81 21.25 -2.20
CA THR A 104 4.20 20.85 -2.43
C THR A 104 4.47 20.75 -3.95
N PRO A 105 5.32 21.61 -4.52
CA PRO A 105 5.64 21.53 -5.94
C PRO A 105 6.46 20.27 -6.26
N TYR A 106 6.19 19.68 -7.43
CA TYR A 106 7.03 18.62 -7.97
C TYR A 106 8.38 19.21 -8.41
N SER A 107 9.36 19.24 -7.50
CA SER A 107 10.63 19.92 -7.71
C SER A 107 11.81 19.16 -7.11
N ARG A 108 12.98 19.35 -7.72
CA ARG A 108 14.23 18.79 -7.21
C ARG A 108 14.59 19.33 -5.83
N GLU A 109 14.22 20.58 -5.55
CA GLU A 109 14.49 21.25 -4.28
C GLU A 109 13.68 20.62 -3.15
N GLU A 110 12.36 20.44 -3.33
CA GLU A 110 11.50 19.72 -2.37
C GLU A 110 11.97 18.28 -2.16
N PHE A 111 12.33 17.58 -3.24
CA PHE A 111 12.87 16.23 -3.13
C PHE A 111 14.17 16.18 -2.33
N SER A 112 15.07 17.15 -2.54
CA SER A 112 16.34 17.21 -1.81
C SER A 112 16.12 17.56 -0.34
N ALA A 113 15.22 18.51 -0.05
CA ALA A 113 14.82 18.88 1.31
C ALA A 113 14.16 17.72 2.06
N SER A 114 13.38 16.87 1.36
CA SER A 114 12.75 15.70 1.96
C SER A 114 13.74 14.64 2.47
N ARG A 115 15.00 14.69 2.02
CA ARG A 115 16.10 13.79 2.40
C ARG A 115 17.01 14.35 3.47
N ALA A 116 16.88 15.63 3.80
CA ALA A 116 17.62 16.23 4.89
C ALA A 116 17.31 15.49 6.21
N ASP A 117 18.25 15.54 7.14
CA ASP A 117 18.08 14.91 8.45
C ASP A 117 16.73 15.32 9.06
N ALA A 118 16.04 14.30 9.56
CA ALA A 118 14.69 14.38 10.11
C ALA A 118 14.72 14.37 11.64
N SER A 119 15.90 14.47 12.25
CA SER A 119 16.02 14.72 13.68
C SER A 119 15.12 15.91 14.04
N GLU A 120 14.12 15.63 14.90
CA GLU A 120 13.18 16.62 15.45
C GLU A 120 12.13 17.23 14.49
N ILE A 121 11.78 16.59 13.37
CA ILE A 121 10.64 17.05 12.55
C ILE A 121 9.29 16.50 13.05
N HIS A 122 8.26 17.34 12.99
CA HIS A 122 6.89 16.99 13.36
C HIS A 122 6.33 15.86 12.45
N ASP A 123 5.53 14.95 13.02
CA ASP A 123 4.97 13.77 12.34
C ASP A 123 4.27 14.06 11.01
N LEU A 124 3.49 15.15 10.94
CA LEU A 124 2.85 15.63 9.71
C LEU A 124 3.87 15.92 8.59
N GLU A 125 4.96 16.63 8.91
CA GLU A 125 6.01 16.94 7.94
C GLU A 125 6.80 15.67 7.56
N ARG A 126 7.00 14.76 8.51
CA ARG A 126 7.59 13.45 8.22
C ARG A 126 6.74 12.66 7.21
N ALA A 127 5.42 12.66 7.36
CA ALA A 127 4.50 12.02 6.41
C ALA A 127 4.56 12.69 5.02
N ARG A 128 4.53 14.02 4.95
CA ARG A 128 4.67 14.76 3.69
C ARG A 128 5.99 14.44 2.99
N ARG A 129 7.13 14.52 3.69
CA ARG A 129 8.46 14.19 3.16
C ARG A 129 8.54 12.75 2.68
N PHE A 130 7.96 11.81 3.41
CA PHE A 130 7.89 10.41 2.97
C PHE A 130 7.17 10.28 1.62
N LEU A 131 6.00 10.91 1.48
CA LEU A 131 5.24 10.88 0.24
C LEU A 131 5.98 11.57 -0.92
N VAL A 132 6.66 12.69 -0.66
CA VAL A 132 7.56 13.34 -1.63
C VAL A 132 8.64 12.37 -2.12
N ARG A 133 9.33 11.68 -1.21
CA ARG A 133 10.36 10.70 -1.58
C ARG A 133 9.78 9.55 -2.39
N ALA A 134 8.64 9.01 -1.97
CA ALA A 134 7.99 7.87 -2.63
C ALA A 134 7.54 8.20 -4.06
N MET A 135 7.05 9.42 -4.29
CA MET A 135 6.48 9.82 -5.58
C MET A 135 7.45 10.51 -6.52
N MET A 136 8.48 11.20 -5.98
CA MET A 136 9.42 11.98 -6.80
C MET A 136 10.77 11.27 -7.03
N THR A 137 10.99 10.09 -6.46
CA THR A 137 12.23 9.34 -6.71
C THR A 137 12.16 8.45 -7.96
N VAL A 138 13.29 8.28 -8.64
CA VAL A 138 13.44 7.28 -9.70
C VAL A 138 13.27 5.87 -9.11
N ASN A 139 12.43 5.05 -9.75
CA ASN A 139 12.17 3.65 -9.39
C ASN A 139 11.65 3.40 -7.97
N GLY A 140 11.17 4.42 -7.25
CA GLY A 140 10.60 4.25 -5.91
C GLY A 140 11.62 3.87 -4.82
N VAL A 141 12.91 4.15 -5.01
CA VAL A 141 13.97 3.84 -4.03
C VAL A 141 13.88 4.76 -2.81
N LEU A 142 13.49 4.20 -1.67
CA LEU A 142 13.26 4.92 -0.41
C LEU A 142 14.42 4.84 0.61
N GLY A 143 15.32 3.86 0.49
CA GLY A 143 16.45 3.68 1.41
C GLY A 143 17.63 4.62 1.17
N GLY A 144 18.73 4.44 1.93
CA GLY A 144 19.96 5.26 1.84
C GLY A 144 20.75 5.19 0.52
N GLY A 145 20.19 4.55 -0.50
CA GLY A 145 20.74 4.53 -1.86
C GLY A 145 20.41 5.81 -2.62
N ARG A 146 21.31 6.21 -3.53
CA ARG A 146 21.23 7.43 -4.37
C ARG A 146 20.13 7.38 -5.44
N GLY A 147 18.87 7.09 -5.08
CA GLY A 147 17.76 7.23 -6.02
C GLY A 147 17.73 8.67 -6.56
N GLY A 148 17.62 8.86 -7.87
CA GLY A 148 17.55 10.19 -8.46
C GLY A 148 16.20 10.87 -8.21
N PHE A 149 16.12 12.16 -8.51
CA PHE A 149 14.84 12.84 -8.74
C PHE A 149 14.28 12.39 -10.09
N SER A 150 13.04 11.89 -10.11
CA SER A 150 12.34 11.46 -11.30
C SER A 150 11.77 12.67 -12.03
N LEU A 151 11.93 12.75 -13.35
CA LEU A 151 11.20 13.70 -14.18
C LEU A 151 9.92 13.01 -14.64
N SER A 152 8.79 13.30 -13.99
CA SER A 152 7.51 12.76 -14.43
C SER A 152 6.83 13.71 -15.42
N ASN A 153 6.53 13.24 -16.62
CA ASN A 153 5.73 13.99 -17.60
C ASN A 153 4.24 14.13 -17.20
N LEU A 154 3.81 13.54 -16.08
CA LEU A 154 2.44 13.62 -15.57
C LEU A 154 2.00 15.05 -15.18
N TYR A 155 2.93 16.00 -15.08
CA TYR A 155 2.66 17.41 -14.80
C TYR A 155 2.81 18.32 -16.02
N VAL A 156 3.13 17.78 -17.20
CA VAL A 156 3.06 18.55 -18.44
C VAL A 156 1.58 18.71 -18.77
N ARG A 157 1.07 19.95 -18.74
CA ARG A 157 -0.25 20.25 -19.29
C ARG A 157 -0.20 19.90 -20.80
N GLY A 158 -0.86 18.80 -21.16
CA GLY A 158 -1.20 18.50 -22.55
C GLY A 158 -2.28 19.44 -23.05
#